data_AF-A0A8I3W481-F1
#
_entry.id   AF-A0A8I3W481-F1
#
_cell.length_a   1.000
_cell.length_b   1.000
_cell.length_c   1.000
_cell.angle_alpha   90.00
_cell.angle_beta   90.00
_cell.angle_gamma   90.00
#
_symmetry.space_group_name_H-M   'P 1'
#
loop_
_entity.id
_entity.type
_entity.pdbx_description
1 polymer ?
#
loop_
_entity_poly.entity_id
_entity_poly.type
_entity_poly.pdbx_seq_one_letter_code
_entity_poly.pdbx_strand_id
1 'polypeptide(L)'
;MKHINLSFAACGFLGIYHLGAASALCKHGKKLLKVVKAFAGASAGSLVASVLLTAPEKIEECSQFTYKFAEETRRQSFGAVTPGYDFMARLRSGMELILPFNAHELAQNRLHVSISNTETRENYLVSNFSSREDLIKVLLASSFVPIYAGLKPVEYKGQKWVDGGLTNSLPILPFGRTVTISPFSGRLDISPQDKGRLDLYVNITKQDIMILVNVKHFVGTRAVRNILPNHLTTKQTKPQLKKHPYHILLSKGRRNTTKTSHWNKDQNHLIIGTSYQYPAGSKS
;
A
#
# COMPACT_ATOMS: atom_id res chain seq x y z
N MET A 1 -7.99 -25.14 -0.10
CA MET A 1 -7.49 -23.95 -0.81
C MET A 1 -6.63 -23.12 0.14
N LYS A 2 -5.45 -22.65 -0.27
CA LYS A 2 -4.65 -21.71 0.53
C LYS A 2 -5.50 -20.44 0.74
N HIS A 3 -5.66 -20.01 1.98
CA HIS A 3 -6.40 -18.79 2.33
C HIS A 3 -5.83 -17.58 1.60
N ILE A 4 -6.68 -16.66 1.18
CA ILE A 4 -6.26 -15.40 0.54
C ILE A 4 -6.47 -14.27 1.53
N ASN A 5 -5.51 -13.35 1.60
CA ASN A 5 -5.61 -12.11 2.35
C ASN A 5 -5.35 -10.91 1.43
N LEU A 6 -5.80 -9.73 1.82
CA LEU A 6 -5.47 -8.48 1.16
C LEU A 6 -4.63 -7.61 2.10
N SER A 7 -3.58 -6.97 1.60
CA SER A 7 -2.78 -6.03 2.38
C SER A 7 -2.59 -4.71 1.64
N PHE A 8 -2.89 -3.60 2.31
CA PHE A 8 -2.83 -2.25 1.76
C PHE A 8 -1.69 -1.46 2.41
N ALA A 9 -0.80 -0.93 1.57
CA ALA A 9 0.38 -0.20 2.03
C ALA A 9 0.05 1.12 2.75
N ALA A 10 0.94 1.57 3.64
CA ALA A 10 0.95 2.94 4.15
C ALA A 10 1.27 3.92 3.02
N CYS A 11 0.52 5.02 2.91
CA CYS A 11 0.72 5.99 1.83
C CYS A 11 0.11 7.39 2.06
N GLY A 12 -0.38 7.70 3.26
CA GLY A 12 -1.05 8.98 3.54
C GLY A 12 -2.17 9.30 2.53
N PHE A 13 -2.18 10.52 1.99
CA PHE A 13 -3.21 10.97 1.03
C PHE A 13 -3.21 10.26 -0.33
N LEU A 14 -2.19 9.45 -0.66
CA LEU A 14 -2.29 8.51 -1.79
C LEU A 14 -3.28 7.37 -1.51
N GLY A 15 -3.91 7.33 -0.33
CA GLY A 15 -5.01 6.43 0.02
C GLY A 15 -6.20 6.49 -0.95
N ILE A 16 -6.32 7.56 -1.75
CA ILE A 16 -7.29 7.60 -2.85
C ILE A 16 -7.05 6.51 -3.90
N TYR A 17 -5.80 6.08 -4.10
CA TYR A 17 -5.48 4.92 -4.93
C TYR A 17 -6.07 3.64 -4.35
N HIS A 18 -5.93 3.45 -3.03
CA HIS A 18 -6.49 2.29 -2.33
C HIS A 18 -8.01 2.26 -2.40
N LEU A 19 -8.68 3.41 -2.30
CA LEU A 19 -10.13 3.51 -2.50
C LEU A 19 -10.54 3.15 -3.93
N GLY A 20 -9.77 3.57 -4.93
CA GLY A 20 -9.95 3.14 -6.32
C GLY A 20 -9.77 1.62 -6.49
N ALA A 21 -8.74 1.04 -5.87
CA ALA A 21 -8.51 -0.40 -5.87
C ALA A 21 -9.63 -1.17 -5.16
N ALA A 22 -10.08 -0.69 -4.01
CA ALA A 22 -11.19 -1.25 -3.25
C ALA A 22 -12.50 -1.22 -4.05
N SER A 23 -12.81 -0.08 -4.71
CA SER A 23 -13.95 0.06 -5.61
C SER A 23 -13.88 -0.94 -6.77
N ALA A 24 -12.71 -1.10 -7.39
CA ALA A 24 -12.51 -2.08 -8.46
C ALA A 24 -12.68 -3.54 -7.96
N LEU A 25 -12.20 -3.85 -6.75
CA LEU A 25 -12.40 -5.17 -6.12
C LEU A 25 -13.88 -5.42 -5.82
N CYS A 26 -14.63 -4.45 -5.32
CA CYS A 26 -16.08 -4.58 -5.10
C CYS A 26 -16.84 -4.79 -6.41
N LYS A 27 -16.45 -4.11 -7.49
CA LYS A 27 -17.12 -4.19 -8.79
C LYS A 27 -16.79 -5.46 -9.56
N HIS A 28 -15.51 -5.84 -9.61
CA HIS A 28 -15.00 -6.90 -10.50
C HIS A 28 -14.47 -8.13 -9.75
N GLY A 29 -14.12 -7.99 -8.47
CA GLY A 29 -13.47 -9.01 -7.64
C GLY A 29 -14.41 -9.74 -6.67
N LYS A 30 -15.74 -9.70 -6.86
CA LYS A 30 -16.70 -10.28 -5.90
C LYS A 30 -16.41 -11.74 -5.52
N LYS A 31 -15.99 -12.58 -6.48
CA LYS A 31 -15.61 -13.98 -6.23
C LYS A 31 -14.34 -14.09 -5.37
N LEU A 32 -13.38 -13.19 -5.57
CA LEU A 32 -12.16 -13.12 -4.76
C LEU A 32 -12.49 -12.67 -3.33
N LEU A 33 -13.26 -11.59 -3.17
CA LEU A 33 -13.63 -11.06 -1.85
C LEU A 33 -14.36 -12.08 -0.98
N LYS A 34 -15.18 -12.96 -1.57
CA LYS A 34 -15.85 -14.06 -0.85
C LYS A 34 -14.89 -15.06 -0.20
N VAL A 35 -13.67 -15.20 -0.72
CA VAL A 35 -12.66 -16.15 -0.19
C VAL A 35 -11.54 -15.45 0.60
N VAL A 36 -11.59 -14.12 0.73
CA VAL A 36 -10.63 -13.36 1.52
C VAL A 36 -10.89 -13.62 3.01
N LYS A 37 -9.90 -14.17 3.69
CA LYS A 37 -9.96 -14.46 5.12
C LYS A 37 -9.62 -13.24 5.96
N ALA A 38 -8.52 -12.57 5.63
CA ALA A 38 -8.05 -11.42 6.38
C ALA A 38 -7.66 -10.23 5.49
N PHE A 39 -7.73 -9.05 6.08
CA PHE A 39 -7.36 -7.75 5.55
C PHE A 39 -6.27 -7.19 6.45
N ALA A 40 -5.28 -6.54 5.88
CA ALA A 40 -4.17 -5.95 6.61
C ALA A 40 -3.85 -4.57 6.05
N GLY A 41 -3.25 -3.72 6.88
CA GLY A 41 -2.72 -2.47 6.40
C GLY A 41 -2.04 -1.65 7.47
N ALA A 42 -1.43 -0.56 7.01
CA ALA A 42 -0.79 0.46 7.84
C ALA A 42 -1.25 1.84 7.36
N SER A 43 -1.39 2.82 8.26
CA SER A 43 -1.78 4.19 7.91
C SER A 43 -3.07 4.21 7.08
N ALA A 44 -3.14 5.04 6.03
CA ALA A 44 -4.23 5.07 5.06
C ALA A 44 -4.62 3.68 4.49
N GLY A 45 -3.67 2.75 4.36
CA GLY A 45 -3.95 1.36 3.96
C GLY A 45 -4.82 0.63 4.98
N SER A 46 -4.56 0.82 6.28
CA SER A 46 -5.40 0.24 7.35
C SER A 46 -6.82 0.82 7.37
N LEU A 47 -6.97 2.11 7.06
CA LEU A 47 -8.28 2.76 6.96
C LEU A 47 -9.11 2.15 5.83
N VAL A 48 -8.53 2.03 4.63
CA VAL A 48 -9.24 1.45 3.48
C VAL A 48 -9.49 -0.05 3.66
N ALA A 49 -8.55 -0.79 4.25
CA ALA A 49 -8.75 -2.19 4.62
C ALA A 49 -9.94 -2.37 5.55
N SER A 50 -10.10 -1.46 6.53
CA SER A 50 -11.24 -1.45 7.46
C SER A 50 -12.55 -1.22 6.71
N VAL A 51 -12.62 -0.16 5.88
CA VAL A 51 -13.83 0.16 5.10
C VAL A 51 -14.20 -0.98 4.15
N LEU A 52 -13.25 -1.54 3.41
CA LEU A 52 -13.52 -2.65 2.48
C LEU A 52 -14.04 -3.90 3.19
N LEU A 53 -13.56 -4.17 4.41
CA LEU A 53 -14.01 -5.29 5.22
C LEU A 53 -15.39 -5.07 5.85
N THR A 54 -15.64 -3.87 6.41
CA THR A 54 -16.80 -3.64 7.29
C THR A 54 -17.92 -2.85 6.66
N ALA A 55 -17.63 -2.01 5.65
CA ALA A 55 -18.59 -1.12 5.00
C ALA A 55 -18.22 -0.84 3.52
N PRO A 56 -18.14 -1.88 2.67
CA PRO A 56 -17.75 -1.72 1.26
C PRO A 56 -18.68 -0.78 0.47
N GLU A 57 -19.93 -0.62 0.89
CA GLU A 57 -20.90 0.32 0.34
C GLU A 57 -20.55 1.80 0.62
N LYS A 58 -19.71 2.07 1.63
CA LYS A 58 -19.27 3.42 2.02
C LYS A 58 -18.00 3.88 1.31
N ILE A 59 -17.45 3.12 0.37
CA ILE A 59 -16.20 3.48 -0.34
C ILE A 59 -16.31 4.83 -1.06
N GLU A 60 -17.45 5.15 -1.67
CA GLU A 60 -17.67 6.43 -2.34
C GLU A 60 -17.70 7.59 -1.35
N GLU A 61 -18.43 7.44 -0.24
CA GLU A 61 -18.47 8.42 0.85
C GLU A 61 -17.08 8.64 1.47
N CYS A 62 -16.32 7.56 1.65
CA CYS A 62 -14.92 7.62 2.10
C CYS A 62 -14.01 8.36 1.12
N SER A 63 -14.26 8.23 -0.19
CA SER A 63 -13.54 8.97 -1.23
C SER A 63 -13.84 10.46 -1.16
N GLN A 64 -15.11 10.84 -1.00
CA GLN A 64 -15.52 12.23 -0.83
C GLN A 64 -14.94 12.84 0.46
N PHE A 65 -14.97 12.11 1.57
CA PHE A 65 -14.32 12.53 2.81
C PHE A 65 -12.83 12.75 2.60
N THR A 66 -12.14 11.81 1.93
CA THR A 66 -10.70 11.92 1.65
C THR A 66 -10.36 13.17 0.83
N TYR A 67 -11.16 13.49 -0.19
CA TYR A 67 -10.97 14.71 -0.99
C TYR A 67 -11.11 15.98 -0.16
N LYS A 68 -12.18 16.08 0.63
CA LYS A 68 -12.43 17.23 1.53
C LYS A 68 -11.32 17.37 2.56
N PHE A 69 -10.95 16.26 3.20
CA PHE A 69 -9.88 16.22 4.21
C PHE A 69 -8.53 16.66 3.63
N ALA A 70 -8.21 16.23 2.40
CA ALA A 70 -6.99 16.62 1.71
C ALA A 70 -7.01 18.12 1.32
N GLU A 71 -8.15 18.65 0.90
CA GLU A 71 -8.32 20.07 0.59
C GLU A 71 -8.18 20.94 1.84
N GLU A 72 -8.87 20.57 2.93
CA GLU A 72 -8.77 21.22 4.24
C GLU A 72 -7.32 21.25 4.73
N THR A 73 -6.62 20.11 4.66
CA THR A 73 -5.22 19.98 5.09
C THR A 73 -4.28 20.84 4.23
N ARG A 74 -4.48 20.90 2.90
CA ARG A 74 -3.67 21.72 2.00
C ARG A 74 -3.85 23.22 2.20
N ARG A 75 -5.00 23.67 2.70
CA ARG A 75 -5.29 25.08 2.98
C ARG A 75 -4.60 25.60 4.24
N GLN A 76 -4.08 24.71 5.09
CA GLN A 76 -3.44 25.09 6.34
C GLN A 76 -2.02 25.63 6.11
N SER A 77 -1.76 26.88 6.50
CA SER A 77 -0.48 27.60 6.26
C SER A 77 0.76 26.93 6.89
N PHE A 78 0.55 26.03 7.87
CA PHE A 78 1.60 25.26 8.55
C PHE A 78 1.27 23.75 8.60
N GLY A 79 0.42 23.25 7.69
CA GLY A 79 -0.04 21.85 7.73
C GLY A 79 -0.83 21.54 9.01
N ALA A 80 -0.61 20.38 9.65
CA ALA A 80 -1.30 20.07 10.91
C ALA A 80 -0.73 20.78 12.15
N VAL A 81 0.28 21.64 11.98
CA VAL A 81 0.79 22.52 13.06
C VAL A 81 0.05 23.87 13.03
N THR A 82 -0.88 24.07 12.09
CA THR A 82 -1.70 25.28 12.05
C THR A 82 -2.58 25.37 13.31
N PRO A 83 -2.46 26.47 14.08
CA PRO A 83 -3.31 26.69 15.25
C PRO A 83 -4.80 26.59 14.88
N GLY A 84 -5.54 25.74 15.59
CA GLY A 84 -6.98 25.55 15.39
C GLY A 84 -7.39 24.40 14.45
N TYR A 85 -6.47 23.75 13.73
CA TYR A 85 -6.78 22.56 12.92
C TYR A 85 -6.27 21.28 13.58
N ASP A 86 -7.19 20.48 14.12
CA ASP A 86 -6.88 19.16 14.66
C ASP A 86 -7.10 18.07 13.60
N PHE A 87 -6.00 17.71 12.92
CA PHE A 87 -5.96 16.67 11.91
C PHE A 87 -6.51 15.33 12.43
N MET A 88 -6.17 14.95 13.66
CA MET A 88 -6.54 13.66 14.25
C MET A 88 -8.00 13.64 14.69
N ALA A 89 -8.51 14.74 15.24
CA ALA A 89 -9.94 14.88 15.54
C ALA A 89 -10.77 14.82 14.25
N ARG A 90 -10.34 15.51 13.18
CA ARG A 90 -11.03 15.48 11.88
C ARG A 90 -11.03 14.07 11.29
N LEU A 91 -9.89 13.38 11.33
CA LEU A 91 -9.77 12.00 10.88
C LEU A 91 -10.69 11.06 11.69
N ARG A 92 -10.73 11.22 13.02
CA ARG A 92 -11.63 10.48 13.91
C ARG A 92 -13.09 10.65 13.52
N SER A 93 -13.55 11.89 13.30
CA SER A 93 -14.93 12.14 12.88
C SER A 93 -15.29 11.45 11.56
N GLY A 94 -14.33 11.34 10.64
CA GLY A 94 -14.50 10.55 9.42
C GLY A 94 -14.72 9.07 9.69
N MET A 95 -13.93 8.48 10.60
CA MET A 95 -14.11 7.07 11.00
C MET A 95 -15.44 6.84 11.72
N GLU A 96 -15.84 7.75 12.60
CA GLU A 96 -17.11 7.71 13.32
C GLU A 96 -18.33 7.88 12.39
N LEU A 97 -18.17 8.54 11.25
CA LEU A 97 -19.23 8.64 10.24
C LEU A 97 -19.30 7.39 9.34
N ILE A 98 -18.14 6.87 8.92
CA ILE A 98 -18.04 5.84 7.88
C ILE A 98 -18.17 4.42 8.43
N LEU A 99 -17.54 4.13 9.57
CA LEU A 99 -17.51 2.76 10.11
C LEU A 99 -18.84 2.44 10.81
N PRO A 100 -19.42 1.25 10.60
CA PRO A 100 -20.67 0.85 11.27
C PRO A 100 -20.45 0.65 12.78
N PHE A 101 -21.55 0.62 13.54
CA PHE A 101 -21.50 0.45 15.00
C PHE A 101 -20.81 -0.85 15.43
N ASN A 102 -21.00 -1.93 14.66
CA ASN A 102 -20.41 -3.26 14.88
C ASN A 102 -19.11 -3.48 14.10
N ALA A 103 -18.43 -2.42 13.62
CA ALA A 103 -17.20 -2.56 12.82
C ALA A 103 -16.11 -3.39 13.52
N HIS A 104 -15.98 -3.24 14.84
CA HIS A 104 -15.03 -3.99 15.66
C HIS A 104 -15.29 -5.50 15.66
N GLU A 105 -16.55 -5.92 15.68
CA GLU A 105 -16.96 -7.32 15.60
C GLU A 105 -16.66 -7.91 14.21
N LEU A 106 -16.92 -7.15 13.14
CA LEU A 106 -16.62 -7.55 11.77
C LEU A 106 -15.11 -7.62 11.51
N ALA A 107 -14.35 -6.74 12.14
CA ALA A 107 -12.89 -6.65 12.06
C ALA A 107 -12.17 -7.70 12.93
N GLN A 108 -12.86 -8.28 13.91
CA GLN A 108 -12.30 -9.20 14.88
C GLN A 108 -11.61 -10.40 14.20
N ASN A 109 -10.31 -10.57 14.44
CA ASN A 109 -9.44 -11.60 13.83
C ASN A 109 -9.40 -11.60 12.29
N ARG A 110 -9.95 -10.56 11.65
CA ARG A 110 -10.01 -10.42 10.19
C ARG A 110 -9.31 -9.18 9.70
N LEU A 111 -9.20 -8.13 10.51
CA LEU A 111 -8.41 -6.94 10.22
C LEU A 111 -7.10 -6.99 11.02
N HIS A 112 -5.98 -6.73 10.37
CA HIS A 112 -4.67 -6.61 11.00
C HIS A 112 -4.12 -5.21 10.77
N VAL A 113 -4.07 -4.41 11.83
CA VAL A 113 -3.62 -3.02 11.78
C VAL A 113 -2.19 -2.92 12.31
N SER A 114 -1.30 -2.41 11.47
CA SER A 114 0.08 -2.11 11.82
C SER A 114 0.17 -0.84 12.66
N ILE A 115 0.83 -0.92 13.82
CA ILE A 115 1.18 0.23 14.66
C ILE A 115 2.64 0.12 15.10
N SER A 116 3.29 1.26 15.29
CA SER A 116 4.70 1.34 15.69
C SER A 116 4.82 1.84 17.12
N ASN A 117 5.49 1.10 17.99
CA ASN A 117 5.72 1.51 19.37
C ASN A 117 6.80 2.61 19.40
N THR A 118 6.57 3.72 20.10
CA THR A 118 7.54 4.84 20.12
C THR A 118 8.79 4.56 20.93
N GLU A 119 8.68 3.72 21.96
CA GLU A 119 9.75 3.45 22.91
C GLU A 119 10.62 2.29 22.41
N THR A 120 10.01 1.14 22.12
CA THR A 120 10.73 -0.06 21.66
C THR A 120 11.10 0.00 20.18
N ARG A 121 10.43 0.85 19.39
CA ARG A 121 10.53 0.93 17.92
C ARG A 121 10.12 -0.36 17.20
N GLU A 122 9.39 -1.22 17.89
CA GLU A 122 8.88 -2.47 17.32
C GLU A 122 7.53 -2.27 16.65
N ASN A 123 7.21 -3.18 15.71
CA ASN A 123 5.91 -3.22 15.07
C ASN A 123 4.96 -4.15 15.83
N TYR A 124 3.68 -3.78 15.87
CA TYR A 124 2.62 -4.64 16.37
C TYR A 124 1.46 -4.70 15.38
N LEU A 125 0.92 -5.91 15.14
CA LEU A 125 -0.25 -6.14 14.29
C LEU A 125 -1.47 -6.41 15.16
N VAL A 126 -2.24 -5.37 15.46
CA VAL A 126 -3.47 -5.51 16.24
C VAL A 126 -4.56 -6.14 15.38
N SER A 127 -5.22 -7.18 15.90
CA SER A 127 -6.33 -7.85 15.22
C SER A 127 -7.54 -8.18 16.12
N ASN A 128 -7.48 -7.77 17.38
CA ASN A 128 -8.55 -7.95 18.35
C ASN A 128 -9.00 -6.58 18.85
N PHE A 129 -10.30 -6.30 18.79
CA PHE A 129 -10.87 -5.01 19.12
C PHE A 129 -12.02 -5.20 20.12
N SER A 130 -11.89 -4.62 21.32
CA SER A 130 -12.92 -4.79 22.37
C SER A 130 -14.18 -3.96 22.15
N SER A 131 -14.09 -2.91 21.33
CA SER A 131 -15.20 -2.03 20.99
C SER A 131 -14.91 -1.27 19.70
N ARG A 132 -15.92 -0.59 19.15
CA ARG A 132 -15.73 0.33 18.01
C ARG A 132 -14.73 1.45 18.32
N GLU A 133 -14.76 1.98 19.54
CA GLU A 133 -13.79 2.98 19.99
C GLU A 133 -12.37 2.41 20.09
N ASP A 134 -12.23 1.14 20.49
CA ASP A 134 -10.94 0.45 20.50
C ASP A 134 -10.37 0.32 19.08
N LEU A 135 -11.20 -0.08 18.11
CA LEU A 135 -10.83 -0.11 16.69
C LEU A 135 -10.43 1.27 16.17
N ILE A 136 -11.23 2.31 16.41
CA ILE A 136 -10.94 3.68 15.96
C ILE A 136 -9.62 4.16 16.57
N LYS A 137 -9.38 3.92 17.86
CA LYS A 137 -8.13 4.29 18.54
C LYS A 137 -6.91 3.63 17.89
N VAL A 138 -7.00 2.34 17.53
CA VAL A 138 -5.92 1.62 16.84
C VAL A 138 -5.69 2.17 15.43
N LEU A 139 -6.75 2.50 14.69
CA LEU A 139 -6.64 3.11 13.36
C LEU A 139 -6.04 4.53 13.41
N LEU A 140 -6.37 5.31 14.44
CA LEU A 140 -5.74 6.61 14.71
C LEU A 140 -4.25 6.44 15.03
N ALA A 141 -3.88 5.48 15.88
CA ALA A 141 -2.47 5.18 16.17
C ALA A 141 -1.72 4.80 14.87
N SER A 142 -2.31 3.93 14.06
CA SER A 142 -1.77 3.49 12.76
C SER A 142 -1.59 4.64 11.75
N SER A 143 -2.31 5.76 11.92
CA SER A 143 -2.30 6.91 11.00
C SER A 143 -1.62 8.15 11.59
N PHE A 144 -1.05 8.07 12.81
CA PHE A 144 -0.41 9.20 13.46
C PHE A 144 1.05 9.32 13.00
N VAL A 145 1.31 10.15 12.00
CA VAL A 145 2.67 10.47 11.55
C VAL A 145 3.24 11.58 12.44
N PRO A 146 4.30 11.35 13.24
CA PRO A 146 4.84 12.37 14.14
C PRO A 146 5.23 13.66 13.40
N ILE A 147 5.05 14.82 14.05
CA ILE A 147 5.27 16.17 13.50
C ILE A 147 4.19 16.56 12.47
N TYR A 148 3.80 15.63 11.60
CA TYR A 148 2.78 15.85 10.58
C TYR A 148 1.34 15.77 11.10
N ALA A 149 1.04 14.91 12.07
CA ALA A 149 -0.29 14.70 12.63
C ALA A 149 -0.43 15.25 14.06
N GLY A 150 0.62 15.91 14.57
CA GLY A 150 0.71 16.44 15.92
C GLY A 150 1.98 16.01 16.65
N LEU A 151 2.07 16.42 17.91
CA LEU A 151 3.24 16.17 18.77
C LEU A 151 3.03 15.07 19.81
N LYS A 152 1.78 14.72 20.12
CA LYS A 152 1.45 13.73 21.15
C LYS A 152 1.04 12.40 20.49
N PRO A 153 1.84 11.33 20.63
CA PRO A 153 1.48 9.99 20.17
C PRO A 153 0.16 9.49 20.76
N VAL A 154 -0.45 8.50 20.12
CA VAL A 154 -1.68 7.87 20.60
C VAL A 154 -1.35 6.91 21.74
N GLU A 155 -2.00 7.08 22.88
CA GLU A 155 -1.89 6.13 23.99
C GLU A 155 -2.86 4.96 23.79
N TYR A 156 -2.31 3.75 23.76
CA TYR A 156 -3.07 2.50 23.63
C TYR A 156 -2.44 1.43 24.52
N LYS A 157 -3.26 0.86 25.42
CA LYS A 157 -2.86 -0.16 26.41
C LYS A 157 -1.63 0.24 27.24
N GLY A 158 -1.61 1.48 27.73
CA GLY A 158 -0.53 2.01 28.57
C GLY A 158 0.78 2.31 27.84
N GLN A 159 0.81 2.20 26.52
CA GLN A 159 1.98 2.47 25.69
C GLN A 159 1.66 3.53 24.63
N LYS A 160 2.71 4.14 24.08
CA LYS A 160 2.61 5.20 23.07
C LYS A 160 2.89 4.65 21.67
N TRP A 161 2.00 4.97 20.73
CA TRP A 161 1.99 4.42 19.39
C TRP A 161 1.87 5.50 18.33
N VAL A 162 2.51 5.23 17.19
CA VAL A 162 2.55 6.09 16.01
C VAL A 162 2.36 5.24 14.75
N ASP A 163 2.36 5.90 13.59
CA ASP A 163 2.01 5.32 12.29
C ASP A 163 2.73 3.99 12.05
N GLY A 164 1.95 2.95 11.70
CA GLY A 164 2.46 1.60 11.47
C GLY A 164 3.43 1.52 10.30
N GLY A 165 3.33 2.45 9.36
CA GLY A 165 4.20 2.59 8.21
C GLY A 165 5.65 2.90 8.55
N LEU A 166 5.92 3.37 9.78
CA LEU A 166 7.27 3.62 10.26
C LEU A 166 8.05 2.32 10.56
N THR A 167 7.37 1.20 10.79
CA THR A 167 8.01 -0.09 11.11
C THR A 167 7.59 -1.23 10.17
N ASN A 168 6.36 -1.18 9.65
CA ASN A 168 5.81 -2.18 8.72
C ASN A 168 4.72 -1.54 7.85
N SER A 169 5.14 -0.97 6.72
CA SER A 169 4.28 -0.23 5.79
C SER A 169 3.39 -1.11 4.93
N LEU A 170 3.75 -2.37 4.72
CA LEU A 170 2.92 -3.31 3.95
C LEU A 170 2.90 -4.68 4.63
N PRO A 171 2.03 -4.89 5.64
CA PRO A 171 2.04 -6.11 6.43
C PRO A 171 1.73 -7.36 5.61
N ILE A 172 2.60 -8.36 5.66
CA ILE A 172 2.36 -9.69 5.11
C ILE A 172 1.95 -10.61 6.25
N LEU A 173 0.80 -11.28 6.10
CA LEU A 173 0.27 -12.16 7.14
C LEU A 173 0.98 -13.52 7.07
N PRO A 174 1.26 -14.17 8.21
CA PRO A 174 2.02 -15.43 8.24
C PRO A 174 1.21 -16.63 7.74
N PHE A 175 -0.09 -16.47 7.51
CA PHE A 175 -1.00 -17.50 7.04
C PHE A 175 -1.58 -17.13 5.67
N GLY A 176 -1.70 -18.10 4.76
CA GLY A 176 -2.28 -17.88 3.44
C GLY A 176 -1.42 -17.05 2.49
N ARG A 177 -1.97 -16.71 1.33
CA ARG A 177 -1.37 -15.82 0.34
C ARG A 177 -1.92 -14.41 0.52
N THR A 178 -1.07 -13.47 0.89
CA THR A 178 -1.44 -12.05 1.00
C THR A 178 -1.24 -11.32 -0.33
N VAL A 179 -2.32 -10.98 -1.03
CA VAL A 179 -2.28 -10.10 -2.21
C VAL A 179 -1.97 -8.67 -1.75
N THR A 180 -0.96 -8.05 -2.34
CA THR A 180 -0.48 -6.71 -1.94
C THR A 180 -0.99 -5.59 -2.84
N ILE A 181 -1.44 -4.50 -2.22
CA ILE A 181 -1.96 -3.31 -2.88
C ILE A 181 -1.12 -2.10 -2.45
N SER A 182 -0.61 -1.34 -3.42
CA SER A 182 0.24 -0.18 -3.17
C SER A 182 0.13 0.86 -4.27
N PRO A 183 0.07 2.17 -3.93
CA PRO A 183 0.14 3.24 -4.91
C PRO A 183 1.55 3.46 -5.46
N PHE A 184 2.57 2.82 -4.88
CA PHE A 184 3.95 2.90 -5.35
C PHE A 184 4.23 1.76 -6.33
N SER A 185 4.83 2.09 -7.46
CA SER A 185 5.29 1.10 -8.45
C SER A 185 6.28 0.13 -7.80
N GLY A 186 6.09 -1.16 -8.06
CA GLY A 186 6.85 -2.18 -7.36
C GLY A 186 6.60 -3.60 -7.87
N ARG A 187 7.22 -4.57 -7.19
CA ARG A 187 6.95 -6.01 -7.33
C ARG A 187 5.73 -6.44 -6.53
N LEU A 188 4.68 -5.63 -6.59
CA LEU A 188 3.44 -5.79 -5.84
C LEU A 188 2.33 -6.28 -6.78
N ASP A 189 1.32 -6.94 -6.22
CA ASP A 189 0.27 -7.59 -7.02
C ASP A 189 -0.63 -6.56 -7.71
N ILE A 190 -1.01 -5.51 -6.98
CA ILE A 190 -1.77 -4.37 -7.48
C ILE A 190 -0.98 -3.08 -7.20
N SER A 191 -0.33 -2.56 -8.24
CA SER A 191 0.38 -1.28 -8.21
C SER A 191 0.38 -0.61 -9.58
N PRO A 192 0.70 0.70 -9.67
CA PRO A 192 1.01 1.31 -10.95
C PRO A 192 2.14 0.57 -11.67
N GLN A 193 2.13 0.64 -13.00
CA GLN A 193 3.22 0.19 -13.84
C GLN A 193 3.99 1.42 -14.29
N ASP A 194 5.30 1.43 -14.04
CA ASP A 194 6.20 2.41 -14.64
C ASP A 194 6.98 1.76 -15.79
N LYS A 195 7.33 2.54 -16.80
CA LYS A 195 8.08 2.10 -17.99
C LYS A 195 9.50 2.66 -17.98
N GLY A 196 10.16 2.64 -16.82
CA GLY A 196 11.55 3.10 -16.66
C GLY A 196 12.57 2.15 -17.30
N ARG A 197 13.73 2.67 -17.72
CA ARG A 197 14.84 1.87 -18.31
C ARG A 197 15.75 1.20 -17.25
N LEU A 198 15.67 1.60 -15.98
CA LEU A 198 16.39 1.00 -14.86
C LEU A 198 15.48 0.98 -13.63
N ASP A 199 15.19 -0.21 -13.13
CA ASP A 199 14.38 -0.41 -11.93
C ASP A 199 15.31 -0.55 -10.71
N LEU A 200 15.52 0.55 -9.97
CA LEU A 200 16.14 0.49 -8.65
C LEU A 200 15.05 0.38 -7.59
N TYR A 201 15.12 -0.65 -6.75
CA TYR A 201 14.20 -0.85 -5.65
C TYR A 201 14.89 -0.54 -4.33
N VAL A 202 14.22 0.24 -3.47
CA VAL A 202 14.64 0.48 -2.09
C VAL A 202 13.58 -0.12 -1.18
N ASN A 203 14.03 -0.95 -0.23
CA ASN A 203 13.17 -1.45 0.82
C ASN A 203 13.04 -0.37 1.90
N ILE A 204 11.84 0.20 2.04
CA ILE A 204 11.51 1.15 3.10
C ILE A 204 10.45 0.48 3.96
N THR A 205 10.81 0.22 5.23
CA THR A 205 9.88 -0.31 6.26
C THR A 205 9.09 -1.55 5.81
N LYS A 206 9.76 -2.50 5.16
CA LYS A 206 9.20 -3.76 4.60
C LYS A 206 8.35 -3.60 3.33
N GLN A 207 8.45 -2.47 2.65
CA GLN A 207 7.87 -2.26 1.33
C GLN A 207 8.96 -1.95 0.29
N ASP A 208 8.94 -2.67 -0.82
CA ASP A 208 9.81 -2.38 -1.96
C ASP A 208 9.21 -1.22 -2.77
N ILE A 209 9.83 -0.05 -2.68
CA ILE A 209 9.47 1.15 -3.46
C ILE A 209 10.46 1.27 -4.61
N MET A 210 9.96 1.40 -5.82
CA MET A 210 10.79 1.70 -6.98
C MET A 210 11.14 3.18 -7.02
N ILE A 211 12.43 3.49 -7.13
CA ILE A 211 12.94 4.85 -7.30
C ILE A 211 13.45 5.00 -8.73
N LEU A 212 12.97 6.01 -9.43
CA LEU A 212 13.49 6.38 -10.74
C LEU A 212 14.79 7.17 -10.56
N VAL A 213 15.94 6.56 -10.86
CA VAL A 213 17.21 7.30 -10.94
C VAL A 213 17.34 7.90 -12.33
N ASN A 214 17.14 9.20 -12.45
CA ASN A 214 17.38 9.91 -13.71
C ASN A 214 18.87 10.27 -13.79
N VAL A 215 19.65 9.51 -14.59
CA VAL A 215 21.13 9.65 -14.70
C VAL A 215 21.56 10.90 -15.48
N LYS A 216 20.85 12.03 -15.35
CA LYS A 216 21.18 13.28 -16.07
C LYS A 216 21.76 14.41 -15.22
N HIS A 217 21.92 14.26 -13.90
CA HIS A 217 22.59 15.28 -13.10
C HIS A 217 23.43 14.65 -11.98
N PHE A 218 24.63 14.18 -12.32
CA PHE A 218 25.70 13.95 -11.35
C PHE A 218 26.54 15.23 -11.24
N VAL A 219 25.98 16.25 -10.58
CA VAL A 219 26.78 17.32 -9.95
C VAL A 219 26.12 17.61 -8.61
N GLY A 220 26.95 17.58 -7.56
CA GLY A 220 26.56 17.54 -6.15
C GLY A 220 25.66 18.69 -5.69
N THR A 221 25.05 18.48 -4.52
CA THR A 221 24.18 19.39 -3.71
C THR A 221 22.66 19.40 -3.93
N ARG A 222 22.06 18.34 -4.51
CA ARG A 222 20.57 18.20 -4.56
C ARG A 222 19.96 16.96 -3.91
N ALA A 223 20.72 16.19 -3.13
CA ALA A 223 20.26 14.93 -2.53
C ALA A 223 19.31 15.08 -1.31
N VAL A 224 18.99 16.29 -0.84
CA VAL A 224 18.16 16.48 0.38
C VAL A 224 16.76 17.05 0.09
N ARG A 225 16.43 17.38 -1.17
CA ARG A 225 15.18 18.13 -1.48
C ARG A 225 13.98 17.28 -1.90
N ASN A 226 14.13 15.95 -2.04
CA ASN A 226 13.04 15.06 -2.49
C ASN A 226 12.26 14.37 -1.35
N ILE A 227 12.41 14.82 -0.10
CA ILE A 227 11.69 14.29 1.07
C ILE A 227 10.52 15.21 1.52
N LEU A 228 10.30 16.36 0.86
CA LEU A 228 9.14 17.23 1.14
C LEU A 228 8.09 17.24 0.01
N PRO A 229 6.79 17.17 0.36
CA PRO A 229 5.71 16.94 -0.59
C PRO A 229 5.23 18.27 -1.20
N ASN A 230 5.94 18.80 -2.19
CA ASN A 230 5.43 19.98 -2.93
C ASN A 230 5.25 19.80 -4.43
N HIS A 231 5.65 18.69 -5.04
CA HIS A 231 5.43 18.50 -6.50
C HIS A 231 5.18 17.05 -6.90
N LEU A 232 4.03 16.49 -6.48
CA LEU A 232 3.43 15.36 -7.20
C LEU A 232 2.33 15.89 -8.11
N THR A 233 2.70 16.19 -9.35
CA THR A 233 1.75 16.36 -10.44
C THR A 233 1.02 15.05 -10.66
N THR A 234 -0.28 15.05 -10.36
CA THR A 234 -1.20 13.93 -10.54
C THR A 234 -1.40 13.64 -12.03
N LYS A 235 -0.58 12.77 -12.61
CA LYS A 235 -1.01 12.01 -13.80
C LYS A 235 -1.92 10.88 -13.33
N GLN A 236 -3.23 11.03 -13.61
CA GLN A 236 -4.23 9.98 -13.45
C GLN A 236 -3.74 8.70 -14.14
N THR A 237 -3.24 7.75 -13.35
CA THR A 237 -2.87 6.42 -13.84
C THR A 237 -3.94 5.45 -13.38
N LYS A 238 -4.79 5.03 -14.32
CA LYS A 238 -5.82 4.01 -14.09
C LYS A 238 -5.14 2.72 -13.61
N PRO A 239 -5.67 2.01 -12.60
CA PRO A 239 -5.17 0.70 -12.21
C PRO A 239 -5.34 -0.27 -13.39
N GLN A 240 -4.25 -0.87 -13.86
CA GLN A 240 -4.29 -1.95 -14.85
C GLN A 240 -3.79 -3.24 -14.19
N LEU A 241 -4.62 -4.29 -14.28
CA LEU A 241 -4.22 -5.65 -13.96
C LEU A 241 -3.07 -6.06 -14.91
N LYS A 242 -1.93 -6.50 -14.37
CA LYS A 242 -0.83 -7.00 -15.21
C LYS A 242 -1.34 -8.18 -16.06
N LYS A 243 -1.31 -8.03 -17.39
CA LYS A 243 -1.68 -9.06 -18.36
C LYS A 243 -0.64 -10.18 -18.37
N HIS A 244 -0.69 -11.08 -17.40
CA HIS A 244 -0.27 -12.48 -17.53
C HIS A 244 -1.37 -13.35 -16.91
N PRO A 245 -2.51 -13.52 -17.61
CA PRO A 245 -3.48 -14.52 -17.20
C PRO A 245 -2.86 -15.89 -17.49
N TYR A 246 -3.09 -16.86 -16.60
CA TYR A 246 -2.77 -18.29 -16.82
C TYR A 246 -1.33 -18.77 -16.56
N HIS A 247 -0.69 -18.37 -15.44
CA HIS A 247 0.26 -19.28 -14.76
C HIS A 247 0.16 -19.29 -13.23
N ILE A 248 -0.85 -18.61 -12.66
CA ILE A 248 -1.07 -18.54 -11.20
C ILE A 248 -1.70 -19.84 -10.62
N LEU A 249 -1.97 -20.85 -11.48
CA LEU A 249 -2.70 -22.06 -11.10
C LEU A 249 -1.93 -23.39 -11.23
N LEU A 250 -0.66 -23.39 -11.62
CA LEU A 250 0.10 -24.64 -11.69
C LEU A 250 1.47 -24.47 -11.05
N SER A 251 1.69 -25.23 -9.97
CA SER A 251 3.01 -25.49 -9.40
C SER A 251 3.98 -25.96 -10.48
N LYS A 252 5.01 -25.19 -10.80
CA LYS A 252 6.29 -25.69 -11.36
C LYS A 252 7.36 -24.60 -11.26
N GLY A 253 8.51 -24.99 -10.73
CA GLY A 253 9.63 -24.10 -10.38
C GLY A 253 10.39 -23.47 -11.57
N ARG A 254 11.41 -22.69 -11.19
CA ARG A 254 12.37 -21.93 -12.02
C ARG A 254 12.67 -22.58 -13.38
N ARG A 255 12.55 -21.79 -14.47
CA ARG A 255 13.21 -22.09 -15.75
C ARG A 255 14.12 -20.92 -16.13
N ASN A 256 15.38 -21.23 -16.41
CA ASN A 256 16.40 -20.28 -16.84
C ASN A 256 16.19 -19.92 -18.32
N THR A 257 16.30 -18.63 -18.64
CA THR A 257 16.42 -18.12 -20.01
C THR A 257 17.85 -17.61 -20.23
N THR A 258 18.56 -18.17 -21.20
CA THR A 258 19.87 -17.66 -21.62
C THR A 258 19.68 -16.75 -22.84
N LYS A 259 20.17 -15.52 -22.78
CA LYS A 259 20.19 -14.58 -23.92
C LYS A 259 21.54 -14.67 -24.63
N THR A 260 21.53 -14.87 -25.94
CA THR A 260 22.72 -14.72 -26.81
C THR A 260 22.54 -13.49 -27.69
N SER A 261 23.54 -12.61 -27.74
CA SER A 261 23.57 -11.43 -28.61
C SER A 261 24.67 -11.59 -29.65
N HIS A 262 24.34 -11.38 -30.94
CA HIS A 262 25.32 -11.27 -32.02
C HIS A 262 25.35 -9.83 -32.54
N TRP A 263 26.56 -9.32 -32.76
CA TRP A 263 26.81 -7.97 -33.26
C TRP A 263 26.99 -8.03 -34.78
N ASN A 264 26.11 -7.38 -35.54
CA ASN A 264 26.22 -7.30 -37.00
C ASN A 264 26.90 -5.99 -37.39
N LYS A 265 28.10 -6.07 -37.97
CA LYS A 265 28.98 -4.92 -38.23
C LYS A 265 28.47 -3.98 -39.33
N ASP A 266 27.47 -4.38 -40.12
CA ASP A 266 27.04 -3.60 -41.29
C ASP A 266 25.73 -2.80 -41.09
N GLN A 267 25.08 -2.89 -39.92
CA GLN A 267 23.81 -2.16 -39.67
C GLN A 267 23.73 -1.38 -38.35
N ASN A 268 24.81 -1.26 -37.58
CA ASN A 268 24.86 -0.46 -36.33
C ASN A 268 23.66 -0.67 -35.38
N HIS A 269 23.07 -1.87 -35.38
CA HIS A 269 21.95 -2.27 -34.55
C HIS A 269 22.22 -3.65 -33.94
N LEU A 270 21.98 -3.77 -32.63
CA LEU A 270 22.11 -5.02 -31.88
C LEU A 270 20.86 -5.88 -32.09
N ILE A 271 21.00 -7.03 -32.75
CA ILE A 271 19.91 -7.99 -32.91
C ILE A 271 19.91 -8.92 -31.69
N ILE A 272 18.89 -8.79 -30.84
CA ILE A 272 18.67 -9.67 -29.68
C ILE A 272 17.65 -10.74 -30.09
N GLY A 273 18.14 -11.93 -30.46
CA GLY A 273 17.31 -13.11 -30.66
C GLY A 273 17.03 -13.82 -29.33
N THR A 274 15.80 -14.27 -29.12
CA THR A 274 15.47 -15.24 -28.06
C THR A 274 15.29 -16.60 -28.72
N SER A 275 16.20 -17.54 -28.47
CA SER A 275 16.03 -18.92 -28.88
C SER A 275 15.45 -19.73 -27.73
N TYR A 276 14.38 -20.47 -28.01
CA TYR A 276 13.81 -21.44 -27.08
C TYR A 276 14.51 -22.77 -27.30
N GLN A 277 15.38 -23.20 -26.37
CA GLN A 277 15.84 -24.58 -26.34
C GLN A 277 14.74 -25.46 -25.76
N TYR A 278 14.10 -26.26 -26.62
CA TYR A 278 13.30 -27.39 -26.17
C TYR A 278 14.26 -28.51 -25.72
N PRO A 279 14.13 -29.05 -24.50
CA PRO A 279 14.85 -30.26 -24.14
C PRO A 279 14.36 -31.40 -25.04
N ALA A 280 15.31 -32.10 -25.66
CA ALA A 280 15.06 -33.27 -26.48
C ALA A 280 14.22 -34.28 -25.69
N GLY A 281 13.07 -34.66 -26.24
CA GLY A 281 12.22 -35.68 -25.63
C GLY A 281 12.90 -37.05 -25.71
N SER A 282 13.11 -37.69 -24.55
CA SER A 282 13.16 -39.14 -24.48
C SER A 282 11.76 -39.66 -24.80
N LYS A 283 11.64 -40.29 -25.97
CA LYS A 283 10.48 -41.09 -26.37
C LYS A 283 10.36 -42.30 -25.43
N SER A 284 9.10 -42.68 -25.18
CA SER A 284 8.56 -43.98 -24.75
C SER A 284 9.53 -44.98 -24.11
#